data_AF-A0AAW9KWW8-F1
#
_entry.id   AF-A0AAW9KWW8-F1
#
_cell.length_a   1.000
_cell.length_b   1.000
_cell.length_c   1.000
_cell.angle_alpha   90.00
_cell.angle_beta   90.00
_cell.angle_gamma   90.00
#
_symmetry.space_group_name_H-M   'P 1'
#
loop_
_entity.id
_entity.type
_entity.pdbx_description
1 polymer ?
#
loop_
_entity_poly.entity_id
_entity_poly.type
_entity_poly.pdbx_seq_one_letter_code
_entity_poly.pdbx_strand_id
1 'polypeptide(L)' 'MEPDPVAKAELADDAEVMASVEEGPTEQFIVADITCDDAYLSVPLADAASLPAWR' A
#
# COMPACT_ATOMS: atom_id res chain seq x y z
N MET A 1 11.71 22.26 11.48
CA MET A 1 11.91 21.34 10.35
C MET A 1 10.50 21.05 9.86
N GLU A 2 10.09 21.69 8.78
CA GLU A 2 8.79 21.41 8.16
C GLU A 2 8.86 20.03 7.51
N PRO A 3 7.82 19.18 7.65
CA PRO A 3 7.81 17.88 6.99
C PRO A 3 7.78 18.10 5.48
N ASP A 4 8.73 17.50 4.77
CA ASP A 4 8.70 17.49 3.30
C ASP A 4 7.36 16.92 2.84
N PRO A 5 6.59 17.65 2.02
CA PRO A 5 5.35 17.12 1.47
C PRO A 5 5.70 15.88 0.67
N VAL A 6 5.15 14.74 1.06
CA VAL A 6 5.27 13.48 0.31
C VAL A 6 4.88 13.79 -1.13
N ALA A 7 5.86 13.77 -2.04
CA ALA A 7 5.61 13.99 -3.45
C ALA A 7 4.52 12.99 -3.86
N LYS A 8 3.44 13.49 -4.46
CA LYS A 8 2.40 12.63 -5.03
C LYS A 8 3.12 11.65 -5.95
N ALA A 9 3.07 10.37 -5.61
CA ALA A 9 3.55 9.33 -6.49
C ALA A 9 2.81 9.50 -7.82
N GLU A 10 3.55 9.72 -8.90
CA GLU A 10 3.01 9.61 -10.25
C GLU A 10 2.68 8.13 -10.45
N LEU A 11 1.46 7.74 -10.07
CA LEU A 11 0.90 6.45 -10.38
C LEU A 11 0.85 6.38 -11.91
N ALA A 12 1.58 5.44 -12.51
CA ALA A 12 1.37 5.15 -13.92
C ALA A 12 -0.10 4.79 -14.10
N ASP A 13 -0.77 5.42 -15.07
CA ASP A 13 -2.22 5.24 -15.30
C ASP A 13 -2.62 3.78 -15.57
N ASP A 14 -1.65 2.90 -15.89
CA ASP A 14 -1.81 1.46 -16.15
C ASP A 14 -1.15 0.57 -15.08
N ALA A 15 -0.84 1.09 -13.88
CA ALA A 15 -0.26 0.27 -12.82
C ALA A 15 -1.26 -0.80 -12.33
N GLU A 16 -1.04 -2.06 -12.73
CA GLU A 16 -1.79 -3.20 -12.23
C GLU A 16 -1.23 -3.61 -10.85
N VAL A 17 -1.98 -3.28 -9.81
CA VAL A 17 -1.66 -3.67 -8.42
C VAL A 17 -2.75 -4.56 -7.85
N MET A 18 -2.34 -5.53 -7.03
CA MET A 18 -3.26 -6.39 -6.28
C MET A 18 -3.13 -6.08 -4.79
N ALA A 19 -4.25 -6.04 -4.09
CA ALA A 19 -4.29 -5.85 -2.65
C ALA A 19 -4.97 -7.04 -1.96
N SER A 20 -4.40 -7.49 -0.84
CA SER A 20 -4.94 -8.58 -0.03
C SER A 20 -4.77 -8.31 1.47
N VAL A 21 -5.54 -9.04 2.27
CA VAL A 21 -5.35 -9.13 3.72
C VAL A 21 -4.94 -10.56 4.04
N GLU A 22 -3.82 -10.73 4.73
CA GLU A 22 -3.36 -12.03 5.21
C GLU A 22 -3.65 -12.19 6.71
N GLU A 23 -4.24 -13.33 7.06
CA GLU A 23 -4.57 -13.69 8.44
C GLU A 23 -3.37 -14.34 9.14
N GLY A 24 -3.17 -14.03 10.42
CA GLY A 24 -2.08 -14.56 11.24
C GLY A 24 -2.10 -14.00 12.66
N PRO A 25 -1.01 -14.14 13.43
CA PRO A 25 -0.88 -13.52 14.76
C PRO A 25 -1.06 -11.99 14.73
N THR A 26 -0.78 -11.37 13.58
CA THR A 26 -1.08 -9.97 13.27
C THR A 26 -1.56 -9.93 11.83
N GLU A 27 -2.76 -9.42 11.60
CA GLU A 27 -3.32 -9.24 10.26
C GLU A 27 -2.45 -8.26 9.48
N GLN A 28 -2.13 -8.60 8.23
CA GLN A 28 -1.28 -7.79 7.35
C GLN A 28 -2.08 -7.32 6.14
N PHE A 29 -1.91 -6.06 5.77
CA PHE A 29 -2.38 -5.53 4.49
C PHE A 29 -1.21 -5.48 3.51
N ILE A 30 -1.39 -6.09 2.35
CA ILE A 30 -0.35 -6.24 1.33
C ILE A 30 -0.83 -5.60 0.04
N VAL A 31 0.04 -4.80 -0.59
CA VAL A 31 -0.12 -4.28 -1.94
C VAL A 31 1.07 -4.75 -2.76
N ALA A 32 0.80 -5.51 -3.81
CA ALA A 32 1.82 -6.04 -4.71
C ALA A 32 1.64 -5.47 -6.12
N ASP A 33 2.74 -5.02 -6.72
CA ASP A 33 2.84 -4.83 -8.16
C ASP A 33 2.97 -6.21 -8.80
N ILE A 34 1.97 -6.60 -9.61
CA ILE A 34 1.95 -7.96 -10.20
C ILE A 34 2.81 -8.07 -11.46
N THR A 35 3.41 -6.97 -11.90
CA THR A 35 4.25 -6.91 -13.10
C THR A 35 5.72 -7.13 -12.79
N CYS A 36 6.12 -7.04 -11.51
CA CYS A 36 7.50 -7.13 -11.07
C CYS A 36 7.64 -8.06 -9.85
N ASP A 37 8.58 -9.00 -9.93
CA ASP A 37 8.90 -9.88 -8.81
C ASP A 37 9.44 -9.08 -7.62
N ASP A 38 9.10 -9.52 -6.42
CA ASP A 38 9.51 -8.91 -5.14
C ASP A 38 9.10 -7.44 -4.94
N ALA A 39 8.22 -6.90 -5.79
CA ALA A 39 7.71 -5.54 -5.71
C ALA A 39 6.40 -5.49 -4.91
N TYR A 40 6.49 -5.50 -3.58
CA TYR A 40 5.34 -5.38 -2.70
C TYR A 40 5.61 -4.53 -1.46
N LEU A 41 4.55 -4.03 -0.85
CA LEU A 41 4.56 -3.37 0.45
C LEU A 41 3.60 -4.10 1.39
N SER A 42 4.03 -4.32 2.63
CA SER A 42 3.19 -4.88 3.69
C SER A 42 3.22 -3.98 4.92
N VAL A 43 2.05 -3.83 5.55
CA VAL A 43 1.88 -3.12 6.82
C VAL A 43 0.90 -3.89 7.71
N PRO A 44 1.01 -3.77 9.04
CA PRO A 44 -0.06 -4.25 9.92
C PRO A 44 -1.39 -3.62 9.52
N LEU A 45 -2.46 -4.43 9.45
CA LEU A 45 -3.77 -3.96 9.02
C LEU A 45 -4.29 -2.79 9.89
N ALA A 46 -3.93 -2.79 11.18
CA ALA A 46 -4.27 -1.72 12.11
C ALA A 46 -3.64 -0.36 11.76
N ASP A 47 -2.52 -0.37 11.06
CA ASP A 47 -1.79 0.83 10.62
C ASP A 47 -2.18 1.25 9.19
N ALA A 48 -2.86 0.37 8.44
CA ALA A 48 -3.37 0.69 7.12
C ALA A 48 -4.51 1.72 7.23
N ALA A 49 -4.39 2.83 6.50
CA ALA A 49 -5.46 3.81 6.45
C ALA A 49 -6.72 3.19 5.82
N SER A 50 -7.89 3.47 6.41
CA SER A 50 -9.17 2.99 5.88
C SER A 50 -9.53 3.69 4.57
N LEU A 51 -10.29 3.05 3.67
CA LEU A 51 -10.70 3.65 2.39
C LEU A 51 -11.35 5.04 2.51
N PRO A 52 -12.17 5.36 3.53
CA PRO A 52 -12.65 6.72 3.74
C PRO A 52 -11.55 7.74 4.05
N ALA A 53 -10.44 7.32 4.66
CA ALA A 53 -9.28 8.18 4.92
C ALA A 53 -8.40 8.40 3.68
N TRP A 54 -8.63 7.64 2.60
CA TRP A 54 -7.92 7.79 1.32
C TRP A 54 -8.64 8.72 0.34
N ARG A 55 -9.91 9.08 0.62
CA ARG A 55 -10.68 10.04 -0.18
C ARG A 55 -10.31 11.49 0.17
#